data_AF-A0A431LDA0-F1
#
_entry.id   AF-A0A431LDA0-F1
#
_cell.length_a   1.000
_cell.length_b   1.000
_cell.length_c   1.000
_cell.angle_alpha   90.00
_cell.angle_beta   90.00
_cell.angle_gamma   90.00
#
_symmetry.space_group_name_H-M   'P 1'
#
loop_
_entity.id
_entity.type
_entity.pdbx_description
1 polymer ?
#
loop_
_entity_poly.entity_id
_entity_poly.type
_entity_poly.pdbx_seq_one_letter_code
_entity_poly.pdbx_strand_id
1 'polypeptide(L)' 'MVPTQQKIEKWCIEYNTERPHSALNYQTRLEFRNSHLEAAV' A
#
# COMPACT_ATOMS: atom_id res chain seq x y z
N MET A 1 25.96 9.16 -0.53
CA MET A 1 25.32 7.83 -0.64
C MET A 1 24.11 7.83 0.29
N VAL A 2 22.94 7.37 -0.15
CA VAL A 2 21.77 7.20 0.74
C VAL A 2 22.01 5.93 1.58
N PRO A 3 22.05 6.03 2.92
CA PRO A 3 22.19 4.88 3.81
C PRO A 3 21.18 3.78 3.49
N THR A 4 21.61 2.52 3.55
CA THR A 4 20.78 1.34 3.23
C THR A 4 19.46 1.32 4.00
N GLN A 5 19.47 1.79 5.25
CA GLN A 5 18.28 1.92 6.09
C GLN A 5 17.21 2.84 5.49
N GLN A 6 17.60 4.02 5.00
CA GLN A 6 16.66 4.97 4.39
C GLN A 6 16.02 4.42 3.11
N LYS A 7 16.76 3.59 2.35
CA LYS A 7 16.21 2.91 1.17
C LYS A 7 15.16 1.86 1.54
N ILE A 8 15.41 1.10 2.60
CA ILE A 8 14.48 0.09 3.09
C ILE A 8 13.21 0.75 3.64
N GLU A 9 13.36 1.80 4.45
CA GLU A 9 12.21 2.53 5.01
C GLU A 9 11.34 3.12 3.90
N LYS A 10 11.96 3.78 2.91
CA LYS A 10 11.24 4.30 1.74
C LYS A 10 10.52 3.19 0.97
N TRP A 11 11.20 2.08 0.71
CA TRP A 11 10.59 0.95 0.02
C TRP A 11 9.42 0.34 0.80
N CYS A 12 9.53 0.23 2.13
CA CYS A 12 8.45 -0.26 2.99
C CYS A 12 7.21 0.65 2.96
N ILE A 13 7.40 1.97 2.91
CA ILE A 13 6.30 2.92 2.78
C ILE A 13 5.62 2.70 1.42
N GLU A 14 6.38 2.83 0.32
CA GLU A 14 5.87 2.70 -1.05
C GLU A 14 5.13 1.37 -1.25
N TYR A 15 5.74 0.26 -0.83
CA TYR A 15 5.15 -1.06 -0.97
C TYR A 15 3.81 -1.14 -0.26
N ASN A 16 3.72 -0.69 1.00
CA ASN A 16 2.52 -0.86 1.79
C ASN A 16 1.41 0.17 1.50
N THR A 17 1.70 1.30 0.83
CA THR A 17 0.69 2.37 0.66
C THR A 17 0.31 2.63 -0.79
N GLU A 18 1.25 2.49 -1.72
CA GLU A 18 1.08 2.98 -3.09
C GLU A 18 0.94 1.84 -4.11
N ARG A 19 1.28 0.61 -3.73
CA ARG A 19 1.27 -0.53 -4.65
C ARG A 19 -0.02 -1.34 -4.54
N PRO A 20 -0.56 -1.79 -5.69
CA PRO A 20 -1.56 -2.84 -5.74
C PRO A 20 -1.04 -4.15 -5.11
N HIS A 21 -1.87 -4.77 -4.29
CA HIS A 21 -1.55 -6.06 -3.66
C HIS A 21 -2.45 -7.16 -4.18
N SER A 22 -1.87 -8.29 -4.60
CA SER A 22 -2.65 -9.46 -5.03
C SER A 22 -3.59 -9.98 -3.94
N ALA A 23 -3.19 -9.89 -2.66
CA ALA A 23 -4.03 -10.23 -1.52
C ALA A 23 -5.25 -9.31 -1.35
N LEU A 24 -5.22 -8.11 -1.93
CA LEU A 24 -6.33 -7.16 -1.95
C LEU A 24 -6.99 -7.11 -3.34
N ASN A 25 -7.00 -8.22 -4.08
CA ASN A 25 -7.54 -8.29 -5.44
C ASN A 25 -6.92 -7.24 -6.39
N TYR A 26 -5.61 -7.03 -6.27
CA TYR A 26 -4.85 -6.01 -7.02
C TYR A 26 -5.33 -4.57 -6.79
N GLN A 27 -5.81 -4.28 -5.57
CA GLN A 27 -6.08 -2.93 -5.11
C GLN A 27 -4.94 -2.41 -4.23
N THR A 28 -4.75 -1.10 -4.22
CA THR A 28 -3.99 -0.41 -3.18
C THR A 28 -4.74 -0.45 -1.86
N ARG A 29 -4.07 -0.18 -0.74
CA ARG A 29 -4.75 -0.11 0.57
C ARG A 29 -5.87 0.93 0.62
N LEU A 30 -5.71 2.06 -0.07
CA LEU A 30 -6.74 3.11 -0.09
C LEU A 30 -7.96 2.69 -0.90
N GLU A 31 -7.76 2.09 -2.07
CA GLU A 31 -8.86 1.54 -2.90
C GLU A 31 -9.61 0.43 -2.17
N PHE A 32 -8.87 -0.49 -1.53
CA PHE A 32 -9.48 -1.54 -0.72
C PHE A 32 -10.33 -0.94 0.41
N ARG A 33 -9.77 0.02 1.18
CA ARG A 33 -10.51 0.72 2.25
C ARG A 33 -11.79 1.37 1.71
N ASN A 34 -11.71 2.10 0.60
CA ASN A 34 -12.85 2.80 0.03
C ASN A 34 -13.93 1.80 -0.42
N SER A 35 -13.56 0.74 -1.13
CA SER A 35 -14.51 -0.31 -1.54
C SER A 35 -15.18 -0.99 -0.34
N HIS A 36 -14.46 -1.17 0.78
CA HIS A 36 -15.01 -1.75 1.99
C HIS A 36 -15.96 -0.81 2.73
N LEU A 37 -15.70 0.50 2.69
CA LEU A 37 -16.58 1.53 3.25
C LEU A 37 -17.85 1.69 2.40
N GLU A 38 -17.74 1.66 1.07
CA GLU A 38 -18.89 1.72 0.16
C GLU A 38 -19.78 0.47 0.29
N ALA A 39 -19.19 -0.70 0.51
CA ALA A 39 -19.94 -1.94 0.74
C ALA A 39 -20.64 -2.02 2.11
N ALA A 40 -20.28 -1.14 3.06
CA ALA A 40 -20.85 -1.11 4.40
C ALA A 40 -22.00 -0.10 4.58
N VAL A 41 -22.36 0.61 3.50
CA VAL A 41 -23.50 1.54 3.41
C VAL A 41 -24.66 0.86 2.70
#